data_AF-A0A7W0W2I3-F1
#
_entry.id   AF-A0A7W0W2I3-F1
#
_cell.length_a   1.000
_cell.length_b   1.000
_cell.length_c   1.000
_cell.angle_alpha   90.00
_cell.angle_beta   90.00
_cell.angle_gamma   90.00
#
_symmetry.space_group_name_H-M   'P 1'
#
loop_
_entity.id
_entity.type
_entity.pdbx_description
1 polymer ?
#
loop_
_entity_poly.entity_id
_entity_poly.type
_entity_poly.pdbx_seq_one_letter_code
_entity_poly.pdbx_strand_id
1 'polypeptide(L)'
;MAQLHLTRIRRHAGIALAFATLLGACGRDSGDAGGNGASLLTNAPADAQLALAVPVDYRLTEERFARWEVAQRNLDRLPASSFPKTGARGGDVIENAVARLESNARARRAVESAGLSVRDFVLQTLALAQAAGAAESGRATVTIPPENIVFVADHRARILRAQARSEARSKSYVEESVEMSAGSPSGEEADARAAAEQRPRDDGSIEISKDPPALPPIPRELPRNQIPATPPVLPPIPSAPPTSNPIPTTPPVRDSIRGLR
;
A
#
# COMPACT_ATOMS: atom_id res chain seq x y z
N MET A 1 3.26 -33.65 -56.51
CA MET A 1 4.38 -32.74 -56.80
C MET A 1 4.34 -31.63 -55.75
N ALA A 2 5.04 -31.80 -54.63
CA ALA A 2 6.44 -31.43 -54.43
C ALA A 2 6.61 -29.90 -54.28
N GLN A 3 6.69 -29.42 -53.04
CA GLN A 3 7.96 -28.96 -52.46
C GLN A 3 7.81 -28.67 -50.95
N LEU A 4 8.65 -29.36 -50.17
CA LEU A 4 9.07 -28.97 -48.82
C LEU A 4 9.83 -27.65 -48.88
N HIS A 5 9.63 -26.77 -47.89
CA HIS A 5 10.74 -25.97 -47.37
C HIS A 5 10.67 -25.84 -45.84
N LEU A 6 11.69 -26.47 -45.25
CA LEU A 6 12.08 -26.53 -43.85
C LEU A 6 12.64 -25.17 -43.38
N THR A 7 12.35 -24.83 -42.12
CA THR A 7 13.22 -24.18 -41.10
C THR A 7 13.97 -22.88 -41.43
N ARG A 8 13.78 -21.87 -40.58
CA ARG A 8 14.91 -21.09 -40.03
C ARG A 8 14.60 -20.54 -38.63
N ILE A 9 15.10 -21.27 -37.64
CA ILE A 9 15.38 -20.80 -36.28
C ILE A 9 16.40 -19.65 -36.40
N ARG A 10 16.07 -18.45 -35.92
CA ARG A 10 17.07 -17.39 -35.70
C ARG A 10 17.42 -17.34 -34.22
N ARG A 11 18.63 -17.85 -33.96
CA ARG A 11 19.43 -17.65 -32.76
C ARG A 11 19.72 -16.15 -32.63
N HIS A 12 19.30 -15.52 -31.54
CA HIS A 12 19.91 -14.26 -31.08
C HIS A 12 20.89 -14.61 -29.96
N ALA A 13 22.10 -14.95 -30.40
CA ALA A 13 23.28 -14.94 -29.57
C ALA A 13 23.77 -13.50 -29.42
N GLY A 14 24.07 -13.12 -28.18
CA GLY A 14 25.19 -12.24 -27.81
C GLY A 14 25.18 -10.81 -28.34
N ILE A 15 24.75 -9.88 -27.49
CA ILE A 15 25.50 -8.63 -27.28
C ILE A 15 25.60 -8.42 -25.76
N ALA A 16 26.72 -8.87 -25.21
CA ALA A 16 27.21 -8.43 -23.92
C ALA A 16 27.80 -7.03 -24.12
N LEU A 17 27.08 -5.98 -23.71
CA LEU A 17 27.65 -4.65 -23.61
C LEU A 17 28.01 -4.38 -22.15
N ALA A 18 29.30 -4.49 -21.88
CA ALA A 18 29.93 -4.05 -20.66
C ALA A 18 29.75 -2.53 -20.49
N PHE A 19 28.97 -2.13 -19.49
CA PHE A 19 29.05 -0.80 -18.90
C PHE A 19 29.63 -0.96 -17.50
N ALA A 20 30.95 -0.89 -17.44
CA ALA A 20 31.70 -0.77 -16.20
C ALA A 20 31.93 0.72 -15.90
N THR A 21 31.80 1.03 -14.60
CA THR A 21 32.40 2.15 -13.86
C THR A 21 31.90 3.58 -14.09
N LEU A 22 30.88 3.91 -13.30
CA LEU A 22 30.73 5.21 -12.62
C LEU A 22 30.22 4.92 -11.19
N LEU A 23 31.09 4.35 -10.35
CA LEU A 23 30.93 4.34 -8.89
C LEU A 23 31.40 5.69 -8.36
N GLY A 24 30.72 6.75 -8.78
CA GLY A 24 30.69 8.02 -8.07
C GLY A 24 29.66 7.89 -6.96
N ALA A 25 30.12 8.07 -5.72
CA ALA A 25 29.30 8.16 -4.52
C ALA A 25 28.24 9.27 -4.68
N CYS A 26 27.08 8.90 -5.18
CA CYS A 26 25.81 9.47 -4.74
C CYS A 26 25.20 8.40 -3.84
N GLY A 27 24.95 8.75 -2.58
CA GLY A 27 24.05 8.01 -1.71
C GLY A 27 22.71 7.94 -2.42
N ARG A 28 22.55 6.91 -3.22
CA ARG A 28 21.30 6.57 -3.86
C ARG A 28 20.52 5.97 -2.73
N ASP A 29 19.71 6.82 -2.08
CA ASP A 29 18.50 6.36 -1.41
C ASP A 29 17.89 5.33 -2.35
N SER A 30 18.03 4.06 -1.97
CA SER A 30 17.36 2.96 -2.61
C SER A 30 15.89 3.22 -2.35
N GLY A 31 15.31 4.07 -3.21
CA GLY A 31 13.89 4.33 -3.27
C GLY A 31 13.27 2.97 -3.49
N ASP A 32 12.79 2.42 -2.38
CA ASP A 32 12.02 1.20 -2.29
C ASP A 32 10.71 1.46 -3.04
N ALA A 33 10.79 1.38 -4.37
CA ALA A 33 9.68 1.53 -5.30
C ALA A 33 8.82 0.25 -5.32
N GLY A 34 8.73 -0.43 -4.17
CA GLY A 34 7.93 -1.63 -3.94
C GLY A 34 6.77 -1.28 -3.03
N GLY A 35 5.68 -0.75 -3.62
CA GLY A 35 4.34 -0.63 -3.03
C GLY A 35 4.22 -0.69 -1.51
N ASN A 36 4.38 0.45 -0.83
CA ASN A 36 4.32 0.62 0.63
C ASN A 36 2.95 0.33 1.29
N GLY A 37 1.98 -0.24 0.56
CA GLY A 37 0.70 -0.67 1.14
C GLY A 37 0.87 -1.68 2.28
N ALA A 38 1.97 -2.43 2.31
CA ALA A 38 2.30 -3.37 3.38
C ALA A 38 2.83 -2.70 4.66
N SER A 39 3.30 -1.44 4.62
CA SER A 39 3.88 -0.76 5.80
C SER A 39 2.90 -0.61 6.96
N LEU A 40 1.58 -0.65 6.70
CA LEU A 40 0.56 -0.62 7.75
C LEU A 40 0.34 -1.97 8.41
N LEU A 41 0.60 -3.06 7.69
CA LEU A 41 0.47 -4.42 8.20
C LEU A 41 1.70 -4.83 9.00
N THR A 42 2.88 -4.32 8.64
CA THR A 42 4.15 -4.81 9.16
C THR A 42 5.04 -3.65 9.62
N ASN A 43 5.28 -3.56 10.93
CA ASN A 43 6.19 -2.57 11.52
C ASN A 43 7.67 -2.82 11.19
N ALA A 44 7.99 -3.93 10.52
CA ALA A 44 9.34 -4.27 10.07
C ALA A 44 9.33 -4.57 8.56
N PRO A 45 10.32 -4.06 7.80
CA PRO A 45 10.42 -4.30 6.35
C PRO A 45 10.58 -5.79 6.02
N ALA A 46 11.21 -6.57 6.90
CA ALA A 46 11.36 -8.02 6.73
C ALA A 46 10.02 -8.76 6.78
N ASP A 47 9.15 -8.43 7.73
CA ASP A 47 7.83 -9.05 7.86
C ASP A 47 6.94 -8.72 6.66
N ALA A 48 7.07 -7.51 6.11
CA ALA A 48 6.36 -7.08 4.90
C ALA A 48 6.69 -7.99 3.72
N GLN A 49 7.98 -8.24 3.50
CA GLN A 49 8.46 -9.10 2.43
C GLN A 49 7.99 -10.54 2.61
N LEU A 50 8.01 -11.06 3.85
CA LEU A 50 7.50 -12.40 4.16
C LEU A 50 6.00 -12.50 3.86
N ALA A 51 5.21 -11.50 4.23
CA ALA A 51 3.77 -11.48 3.95
C ALA A 51 3.46 -11.42 2.45
N LEU A 52 4.25 -10.67 1.68
CA LEU A 52 4.09 -10.60 0.22
C LEU A 52 4.50 -11.89 -0.49
N ALA A 53 5.34 -12.72 0.12
CA ALA A 53 5.73 -14.02 -0.41
C ALA A 53 4.67 -15.12 -0.22
N VAL A 54 3.63 -14.87 0.59
CA VAL A 54 2.52 -15.82 0.78
C VAL A 54 1.46 -15.60 -0.31
N PRO A 55 1.17 -16.58 -1.18
CA PRO A 55 0.14 -16.42 -2.21
C PRO A 55 -1.23 -16.20 -1.57
N VAL A 56 -1.97 -15.19 -2.03
CA VAL A 56 -3.31 -14.88 -1.54
C VAL A 56 -4.32 -14.98 -2.68
N ASP A 57 -5.25 -15.93 -2.56
CA ASP A 57 -6.39 -16.06 -3.47
C ASP A 57 -7.55 -15.15 -3.02
N TYR A 58 -7.38 -13.84 -3.24
CA TYR A 58 -8.36 -12.83 -2.86
C TYR A 58 -8.66 -11.90 -4.04
N ARG A 59 -9.89 -11.95 -4.54
CA ARG A 59 -10.31 -11.18 -5.71
C ARG A 59 -10.57 -9.71 -5.37
N LEU A 60 -9.93 -8.81 -6.12
CA LEU A 60 -10.18 -7.37 -6.07
C LEU A 60 -11.43 -7.02 -6.88
N THR A 61 -12.28 -6.19 -6.29
CA THR A 61 -13.50 -5.66 -6.91
C THR A 61 -13.66 -4.20 -6.53
N GLU A 62 -14.38 -3.42 -7.33
CA GLU A 62 -14.58 -1.99 -7.06
C GLU A 62 -15.26 -1.75 -5.70
N GLU A 63 -16.27 -2.57 -5.38
CA GLU A 63 -16.99 -2.46 -4.11
C GLU A 63 -16.07 -2.72 -2.91
N ARG A 64 -15.26 -3.78 -2.96
CA ARG A 64 -14.29 -4.08 -1.89
C ARG A 64 -13.22 -3.01 -1.83
N PHE A 65 -12.75 -2.50 -2.97
CA PHE A 65 -11.73 -1.45 -3.01
C PHE A 65 -12.24 -0.14 -2.40
N ALA A 66 -13.48 0.26 -2.69
CA ALA A 66 -14.10 1.42 -2.06
C ALA A 66 -14.20 1.28 -0.53
N ARG A 67 -14.61 0.10 -0.03
CA ARG A 67 -14.62 -0.20 1.41
C ARG A 67 -13.23 -0.18 2.03
N TRP A 68 -12.24 -0.74 1.34
CA TRP A 68 -10.84 -0.72 1.77
C TRP A 68 -10.30 0.71 1.87
N GLU A 69 -10.61 1.58 0.90
CA GLU A 69 -10.20 2.98 0.96
C GLU A 69 -10.83 3.73 2.15
N VAL A 70 -12.07 3.38 2.54
CA VAL A 70 -12.72 3.92 3.75
C VAL A 70 -12.02 3.41 5.01
N ALA A 71 -11.78 2.10 5.10
CA ALA A 71 -11.07 1.49 6.22
C ALA A 71 -9.68 2.12 6.40
N GLN A 72 -8.94 2.28 5.30
CA GLN A 72 -7.63 2.92 5.27
C GLN A 72 -7.69 4.34 5.82
N ARG A 73 -8.63 5.17 5.35
CA ARG A 73 -8.82 6.53 5.88
C ARG A 73 -9.20 6.56 7.36
N ASN A 74 -9.97 5.58 7.84
CA ASN A 74 -10.33 5.49 9.25
C ASN A 74 -9.11 5.14 10.10
N LEU A 75 -8.27 4.19 9.65
CA LEU A 75 -7.00 3.86 10.30
C LEU A 75 -6.02 5.04 10.29
N ASP A 76 -5.97 5.78 9.18
CA ASP A 76 -5.17 7.01 9.00
C ASP A 76 -5.56 8.16 9.96
N ARG A 77 -6.67 8.04 10.70
CA ARG A 77 -7.06 9.01 11.73
C ARG A 77 -6.67 8.59 13.15
N LEU A 78 -6.31 7.33 13.36
CA LEU A 78 -6.00 6.79 14.70
C LEU A 78 -4.57 7.15 15.14
N PRO A 79 -4.32 7.74 16.30
CA PRO A 79 -2.97 8.15 16.70
C PRO A 79 -2.00 6.96 16.63
N ALA A 80 -0.73 7.22 16.30
CA ALA A 80 0.28 6.16 16.14
C ALA A 80 0.44 5.26 17.37
N SER A 81 0.15 5.80 18.57
CA SER A 81 0.07 5.06 19.83
C SER A 81 -0.98 3.93 19.83
N SER A 82 -1.93 3.95 18.90
CA SER A 82 -2.89 2.86 18.66
C SER A 82 -2.25 1.63 18.02
N PHE A 83 -1.04 1.72 17.47
CA PHE A 83 -0.39 0.60 16.81
C PHE A 83 0.88 0.20 17.56
N PRO A 84 0.76 -0.53 18.68
CA PRO A 84 1.93 -0.93 19.46
C PRO A 84 2.92 -1.69 18.58
N LYS A 85 4.22 -1.40 18.75
CA LYS A 85 5.32 -2.13 18.12
C LYS A 85 5.43 -3.50 18.79
N THR A 86 4.58 -4.44 18.40
CA THR A 86 4.71 -5.83 18.83
C THR A 86 5.76 -6.50 17.96
N GLY A 87 6.80 -7.08 18.57
CA GLY A 87 7.73 -7.94 17.83
C GLY A 87 6.96 -9.15 17.26
N ALA A 88 7.28 -9.52 16.02
CA ALA A 88 6.70 -10.71 15.39
C ALA A 88 6.99 -11.92 16.28
N ARG A 89 5.93 -12.51 16.85
CA ARG A 89 6.01 -13.83 17.46
C ARG A 89 5.98 -14.83 16.29
N GLY A 90 6.94 -15.75 16.23
CA GLY A 90 7.00 -16.74 15.16
C GLY A 90 5.63 -17.38 14.91
N GLY A 91 5.23 -17.51 13.64
CA GLY A 91 3.88 -17.91 13.25
C GLY A 91 3.52 -17.40 11.86
N ASP A 92 2.26 -17.63 11.47
CA ASP A 92 1.71 -17.12 10.21
C ASP A 92 1.66 -15.57 10.26
N VAL A 93 2.38 -14.94 9.33
CA VAL A 93 2.49 -13.47 9.22
C VAL A 93 1.14 -12.80 8.98
N ILE A 94 0.22 -13.47 8.28
CA ILE A 94 -1.14 -12.97 8.02
C ILE A 94 -1.93 -12.99 9.33
N GLU A 95 -1.95 -14.12 10.03
CA GLU A 95 -2.67 -14.26 11.30
C GLU A 95 -2.12 -13.32 12.38
N ASN A 96 -0.80 -13.08 12.38
CA ASN A 96 -0.18 -12.08 13.25
C ASN A 96 -0.66 -10.66 12.94
N ALA A 97 -0.77 -10.28 11.66
CA ALA A 97 -1.28 -8.98 11.25
C ALA A 97 -2.77 -8.81 11.64
N VAL A 98 -3.56 -9.87 11.45
CA VAL A 98 -4.98 -9.91 11.88
C VAL A 98 -5.08 -9.76 13.39
N ALA A 99 -4.40 -10.60 14.16
CA ALA A 99 -4.43 -10.57 15.63
C ALA A 99 -3.99 -9.21 16.17
N ARG A 100 -3.01 -8.56 15.54
CA ARG A 100 -2.56 -7.22 15.94
C ARG A 100 -3.66 -6.18 15.76
N LEU A 101 -4.30 -6.13 14.59
CA LEU A 101 -5.40 -5.21 14.32
C LEU A 101 -6.63 -5.51 15.21
N GLU A 102 -6.95 -6.79 15.43
CA GLU A 102 -8.06 -7.21 16.29
C GLU A 102 -7.83 -6.88 17.77
N SER A 103 -6.59 -7.01 18.25
CA SER A 103 -6.24 -6.68 19.64
C SER A 103 -6.41 -5.19 19.97
N ASN A 104 -6.40 -4.31 18.95
CA ASN A 104 -6.69 -2.90 19.13
C ASN A 104 -8.16 -2.59 18.80
N ALA A 105 -8.95 -2.32 19.85
CA ALA A 105 -10.38 -2.02 19.70
C ALA A 105 -10.68 -0.81 18.79
N ARG A 106 -9.79 0.19 18.71
CA ARG A 106 -9.97 1.36 17.83
C ARG A 106 -9.67 1.00 16.37
N ALA A 107 -8.59 0.26 16.12
CA ALA A 107 -8.23 -0.21 14.77
C ALA A 107 -9.29 -1.16 14.22
N ARG A 108 -9.72 -2.13 15.02
CA ARG A 108 -10.83 -3.02 14.67
C ARG A 108 -12.09 -2.26 14.28
N ARG A 109 -12.55 -1.31 15.11
CA ARG A 109 -13.72 -0.46 14.79
C ARG A 109 -13.52 0.39 13.54
N ALA A 110 -12.32 0.91 13.31
CA ALA A 110 -12.00 1.70 12.12
C ALA A 110 -12.17 0.89 10.83
N VAL A 111 -11.79 -0.38 10.84
CA VAL A 111 -11.99 -1.31 9.72
C VAL A 111 -13.45 -1.75 9.60
N GLU A 112 -14.05 -2.20 10.70
CA GLU A 112 -15.43 -2.71 10.72
C GLU A 112 -16.47 -1.66 10.32
N SER A 113 -16.25 -0.39 10.70
CA SER A 113 -17.12 0.72 10.29
C SER A 113 -17.12 0.99 8.78
N ALA A 114 -16.15 0.45 8.03
CA ALA A 114 -16.13 0.46 6.57
C ALA A 114 -16.86 -0.74 5.94
N GLY A 115 -17.44 -1.63 6.76
CA GLY A 115 -18.08 -2.86 6.29
C GLY A 115 -17.09 -3.94 5.85
N LEU A 116 -15.88 -3.96 6.39
CA LEU A 116 -14.87 -5.01 6.19
C LEU A 116 -14.58 -5.74 7.50
N SER A 117 -14.34 -7.04 7.43
CA SER A 117 -13.68 -7.74 8.54
C SER A 117 -12.20 -7.34 8.58
N VAL A 118 -11.55 -7.45 9.75
CA VAL A 118 -10.11 -7.20 9.87
C VAL A 118 -9.33 -8.12 8.95
N ARG A 119 -9.69 -9.41 8.89
CA ARG A 119 -9.07 -10.40 8.00
C ARG A 119 -9.22 -10.04 6.53
N ASP A 120 -10.42 -9.64 6.09
CA ASP A 120 -10.64 -9.17 4.71
C ASP A 120 -9.77 -7.98 4.37
N PHE A 121 -9.66 -7.01 5.28
CA PHE A 121 -8.81 -5.84 5.09
C PHE A 121 -7.33 -6.23 4.90
N VAL A 122 -6.81 -7.16 5.70
CA VAL A 122 -5.43 -7.66 5.59
C VAL A 122 -5.21 -8.37 4.25
N LEU A 123 -6.08 -9.34 3.91
CA LEU A 123 -5.98 -10.10 2.67
C LEU A 123 -6.09 -9.20 1.43
N GLN A 124 -6.99 -8.23 1.46
CA GLN A 124 -7.15 -7.27 0.38
C GLN A 124 -5.92 -6.36 0.21
N THR A 125 -5.31 -5.94 1.32
CA THR A 125 -4.08 -5.13 1.29
C THR A 125 -2.92 -5.93 0.68
N LEU A 126 -2.79 -7.21 1.03
CA LEU A 126 -1.80 -8.11 0.44
C LEU A 126 -2.05 -8.34 -1.06
N ALA A 127 -3.30 -8.63 -1.45
CA ALA A 127 -3.67 -8.81 -2.85
C ALA A 127 -3.39 -7.56 -3.69
N LEU A 128 -3.67 -6.36 -3.16
CA LEU A 128 -3.33 -5.08 -3.79
C LEU A 128 -1.82 -4.92 -3.96
N ALA A 129 -1.03 -5.21 -2.93
CA ALA A 129 0.42 -5.05 -2.96
C ALA A 129 1.09 -6.03 -3.94
N GLN A 130 0.66 -7.30 -3.93
CA GLN A 130 1.14 -8.33 -4.87
C GLN A 130 0.81 -7.95 -6.31
N ALA A 131 -0.45 -7.58 -6.57
CA ALA A 131 -0.89 -7.20 -7.91
C ALA A 131 -0.20 -5.91 -8.40
N ALA A 132 0.04 -4.94 -7.52
CA ALA A 132 0.81 -3.73 -7.87
C ALA A 132 2.25 -4.04 -8.23
N GLY A 133 2.94 -4.86 -7.43
CA GLY A 133 4.31 -5.29 -7.72
C GLY A 133 4.41 -6.06 -9.04
N ALA A 134 3.43 -6.91 -9.33
CA ALA A 134 3.36 -7.64 -10.60
C ALA A 134 3.05 -6.73 -11.79
N ALA A 135 2.14 -5.76 -11.64
CA ALA A 135 1.79 -4.80 -12.69
C ALA A 135 2.97 -3.87 -13.04
N GLU A 136 3.79 -3.50 -12.06
CA GLU A 136 4.94 -2.62 -12.25
C GLU A 136 6.17 -3.35 -12.83
N SER A 137 6.48 -4.54 -12.30
CA SER A 137 7.65 -5.30 -12.73
C SER A 137 7.40 -6.20 -13.95
N GLY A 138 6.14 -6.45 -14.30
CA GLY A 138 5.73 -7.46 -15.27
C GLY A 138 6.02 -8.90 -14.83
N ARG A 139 6.40 -9.12 -13.56
CA ARG A 139 6.72 -10.44 -13.00
C ARG A 139 6.05 -10.62 -11.65
N ALA A 140 5.31 -11.72 -11.50
CA ALA A 140 4.74 -12.11 -10.23
C ALA A 140 5.73 -13.01 -9.47
N THR A 141 6.02 -12.69 -8.21
CA THR A 141 6.83 -13.55 -7.31
C THR A 141 6.01 -14.68 -6.70
N VAL A 142 4.69 -14.53 -6.68
CA VAL A 142 3.70 -15.48 -6.18
C VAL A 142 2.60 -15.68 -7.21
N THR A 143 1.74 -16.69 -7.02
CA THR A 143 0.54 -16.85 -7.86
C THR A 143 -0.46 -15.75 -7.51
N ILE A 144 -0.81 -14.91 -8.49
CA ILE A 144 -1.74 -13.78 -8.33
C ILE A 144 -2.90 -13.98 -9.33
N PRO A 145 -4.16 -13.81 -8.92
CA PRO A 145 -5.29 -13.80 -9.85
C PRO A 145 -5.07 -12.74 -10.95
N PRO A 146 -5.13 -13.10 -12.25
CA PRO A 146 -4.82 -12.17 -13.34
C PRO A 146 -5.75 -10.94 -13.35
N GLU A 147 -7.00 -11.10 -12.93
CA GLU A 147 -7.94 -10.00 -12.78
C GLU A 147 -7.50 -8.94 -11.77
N ASN A 148 -6.71 -9.30 -10.76
CA ASN A 148 -6.19 -8.34 -9.78
C ASN A 148 -5.12 -7.44 -10.41
N ILE A 149 -4.30 -7.98 -11.32
CA ILE A 149 -3.28 -7.22 -12.03
C ILE A 149 -3.95 -6.19 -12.94
N VAL A 150 -4.99 -6.59 -13.68
CA VAL A 150 -5.80 -5.69 -14.50
C VAL A 150 -6.47 -4.62 -13.64
N PHE A 151 -7.08 -5.04 -12.52
CA PHE A 151 -7.73 -4.12 -11.58
C PHE A 151 -6.77 -3.03 -11.08
N VAL A 152 -5.55 -3.40 -10.68
CA VAL A 152 -4.55 -2.43 -10.21
C VAL A 152 -4.07 -1.51 -11.33
N ALA A 153 -3.90 -2.02 -12.54
CA ALA A 153 -3.57 -1.19 -13.70
C ALA A 153 -4.64 -0.11 -13.95
N ASP A 154 -5.92 -0.49 -13.89
CA ASP A 154 -7.06 0.42 -14.09
C ASP A 154 -7.20 1.44 -12.95
N HIS A 155 -6.81 1.08 -11.72
CA HIS A 155 -7.01 1.89 -10.51
C HIS A 155 -5.72 2.56 -9.98
N ARG A 156 -4.63 2.52 -10.74
CA ARG A 156 -3.28 2.95 -10.30
C ARG A 156 -3.28 4.32 -9.62
N ALA A 157 -3.95 5.31 -10.21
CA ALA A 157 -3.98 6.67 -9.67
C ALA A 157 -4.69 6.78 -8.30
N ARG A 158 -5.66 5.92 -8.00
CA ARG A 158 -6.33 5.89 -6.68
C ARG A 158 -5.46 5.18 -5.66
N ILE A 159 -4.85 4.06 -6.05
CA ILE A 159 -3.94 3.28 -5.20
C ILE A 159 -2.75 4.14 -4.76
N LEU A 160 -2.09 4.83 -5.69
CA LEU A 160 -0.97 5.73 -5.38
C LEU A 160 -1.37 6.87 -4.43
N ARG A 161 -2.57 7.45 -4.62
CA ARG A 161 -3.09 8.48 -3.71
C ARG A 161 -3.36 7.93 -2.31
N ALA A 162 -3.85 6.69 -2.19
CA ALA A 162 -4.04 6.06 -0.89
C ALA A 162 -2.69 5.80 -0.19
N GLN A 163 -1.70 5.30 -0.92
CA GLN A 163 -0.35 5.04 -0.39
C GLN A 163 0.38 6.31 0.04
N ALA A 164 0.36 7.36 -0.79
CA ALA A 164 0.99 8.64 -0.47
C ALA A 164 0.45 9.26 0.83
N ARG A 165 -0.85 9.09 1.12
CA ARG A 165 -1.44 9.55 2.39
C ARG A 165 -0.91 8.78 3.59
N SER A 166 -0.80 7.45 3.49
CA SER A 166 -0.25 6.65 4.58
C SER A 166 1.24 6.97 4.82
N GLU A 167 2.01 7.23 3.76
CA GLU A 167 3.42 7.58 3.88
C GLU A 167 3.66 8.94 4.54
N ALA A 168 2.89 9.97 4.12
CA ALA A 168 2.99 11.30 4.71
C ALA A 168 2.78 11.27 6.23
N ARG A 169 1.88 10.40 6.68
CA ARG A 169 1.61 10.17 8.09
C ARG A 169 2.74 9.44 8.81
N SER A 170 3.29 8.39 8.20
CA SER A 170 4.41 7.65 8.80
C SER A 170 5.63 8.55 8.97
N LYS A 171 5.89 9.46 8.03
CA LYS A 171 7.00 10.42 8.11
C LYS A 171 6.83 11.43 9.26
N SER A 172 5.62 11.99 9.44
CA SER A 172 5.39 12.99 10.50
C SER A 172 5.66 12.45 11.90
N TYR A 173 5.44 11.15 12.13
CA TYR A 173 5.71 10.52 13.43
C TYR A 173 7.21 10.36 13.74
N VAL A 174 8.04 10.13 12.71
CA VAL A 174 9.49 9.99 12.90
C VAL A 174 10.09 11.32 13.31
N GLU A 175 9.71 12.42 12.65
CA GLU A 175 10.21 13.77 12.96
C GLU A 175 9.85 14.20 14.39
N GLU A 176 8.60 14.02 14.81
CA GLU A 176 8.15 14.36 16.18
C GLU A 176 8.91 13.57 17.26
N SER A 177 9.28 12.31 16.98
CA SER A 177 10.04 11.49 17.93
C SER A 177 11.52 11.88 18.05
N VAL A 178 12.12 12.47 17.01
CA VAL A 178 13.53 12.90 17.03
C VAL A 178 13.69 14.21 17.78
N GLU A 179 12.75 15.16 17.63
CA GLU A 179 12.80 16.44 18.34
C GLU A 179 12.65 16.28 19.86
N MET A 180 11.79 15.36 20.32
CA MET A 180 11.67 15.06 21.76
C MET A 180 12.92 14.37 22.33
N SER A 181 13.68 13.64 21.51
CA SER A 181 14.89 12.94 21.97
C SER A 181 16.14 13.84 21.98
N ALA A 182 16.18 14.90 21.18
CA ALA A 182 17.32 15.81 21.09
C ALA A 182 17.34 16.90 22.19
N GLY A 183 16.29 17.00 23.01
CA GLY A 183 16.12 18.06 24.01
C GLY A 183 16.44 17.70 25.48
N SER A 184 16.93 16.49 25.76
CA SER A 184 17.45 16.18 27.10
C SER A 184 18.94 16.49 27.15
N PRO A 185 19.39 17.64 27.70
CA PRO A 185 20.80 17.82 28.00
C PRO A 185 21.21 16.69 28.94
N SER A 186 22.08 15.81 28.45
CA SER A 186 22.78 14.82 29.26
C SER A 186 23.32 15.52 30.50
N GLY A 187 22.88 15.07 31.67
CA GLY A 187 23.19 15.65 32.99
C GLY A 187 24.63 15.49 33.44
N GLU A 188 25.60 15.58 32.52
CA GLU A 188 27.03 15.60 32.80
C GLU A 188 27.63 17.02 32.78
N GLU A 189 26.82 18.04 32.43
CA GLU A 189 27.19 19.45 32.51
C GLU A 189 26.44 20.22 33.63
N ALA A 190 25.81 19.48 34.56
CA ALA A 190 25.14 20.07 35.73
C ALA A 190 26.10 20.38 36.89
N ASP A 191 27.28 19.75 36.96
CA ASP A 191 28.25 19.98 38.04
C ASP A 191 29.26 21.12 37.75
N ALA A 192 29.30 21.65 36.52
CA ALA A 192 30.23 22.74 36.18
C ALA A 192 29.60 24.16 36.26
N ARG A 193 28.27 24.29 36.41
CA ARG A 193 27.58 25.60 36.47
C ARG A 193 27.04 25.99 37.83
N ALA A 194 27.24 25.17 38.87
CA ALA A 194 26.81 25.48 40.23
C ALA A 194 27.67 26.57 40.93
N ALA A 195 28.71 27.11 40.30
CA ALA A 195 29.65 28.03 40.94
C ALA A 195 29.60 29.50 40.46
N ALA A 196 28.81 29.87 39.45
CA ALA A 196 29.00 31.18 38.78
C ALA A 196 27.84 32.19 38.81
N GLU A 197 26.62 31.87 39.27
CA GLU A 197 25.51 32.82 39.08
C GLU A 197 24.51 32.89 40.22
N GLN A 198 24.97 33.33 41.39
CA GLN A 198 24.13 34.06 42.34
C GLN A 198 23.95 35.50 41.82
N ARG A 199 23.04 35.69 40.87
CA ARG A 199 22.52 37.03 40.54
C ARG A 199 21.22 37.31 41.30
N PRO A 200 21.01 38.56 41.76
CA PRO A 200 19.85 38.93 42.54
C PRO A 200 18.56 38.77 41.72
N ARG A 201 17.53 38.21 42.37
CA ARG A 201 16.17 38.14 41.86
C ARG A 201 15.64 39.55 41.64
N ASP A 202 15.36 39.88 40.39
CA ASP A 202 14.59 41.06 40.01
C ASP A 202 13.12 40.64 39.87
N ASP A 203 12.27 41.31 40.65
CA ASP A 203 10.84 41.05 40.83
C ASP A 203 10.05 41.68 39.66
N GLY A 204 10.13 41.03 38.50
CA GLY A 204 9.39 41.41 37.30
C GLY A 204 7.98 40.84 37.31
N SER A 205 7.01 41.64 37.75
CA SER A 205 5.57 41.38 37.66
C SER A 205 5.16 40.99 36.23
N ILE A 206 4.68 39.76 36.05
CA ILE A 206 4.09 39.31 34.78
C ILE A 206 2.63 39.78 34.74
N GLU A 207 2.37 40.86 34.00
CA GLU A 207 1.00 41.26 33.64
C GLU A 207 0.39 40.19 32.72
N ILE A 208 -0.62 39.50 33.26
CA ILE A 208 -1.48 38.56 32.52
C ILE A 208 -2.34 39.39 31.56
N SER A 209 -1.91 39.52 30.31
CA SER A 209 -2.72 40.08 29.23
C SER A 209 -4.00 39.27 29.05
N LYS A 210 -5.13 39.93 29.29
CA LYS A 210 -6.50 39.40 29.31
C LYS A 210 -7.21 39.71 27.99
N ASP A 211 -6.63 39.31 26.86
CA ASP A 211 -7.29 39.44 25.56
C ASP A 211 -7.53 38.06 24.92
N PRO A 212 -8.80 37.66 24.71
CA PRO A 212 -9.11 36.43 24.01
C PRO A 212 -8.71 36.54 22.52
N PRO A 213 -8.12 35.49 21.93
CA PRO A 213 -7.75 35.50 20.52
C PRO A 213 -9.00 35.64 19.64
N ALA A 214 -8.95 36.61 18.73
CA ALA A 214 -9.99 36.85 17.74
C ALA A 214 -10.26 35.58 16.90
N LEU A 215 -11.52 35.18 16.83
CA LEU A 215 -11.95 34.05 16.00
C LEU A 215 -11.66 34.34 14.52
N PRO A 216 -11.14 33.36 13.77
CA PRO A 216 -10.93 33.51 12.34
C PRO A 216 -12.27 33.69 11.60
N PRO A 217 -12.30 34.47 10.49
CA PRO A 217 -13.51 34.68 9.73
C PRO A 217 -14.04 33.37 9.14
N ILE A 218 -15.33 33.11 9.34
CA ILE A 218 -16.04 31.96 8.79
C ILE A 218 -16.02 32.05 7.26
N PRO A 219 -15.55 31.02 6.52
CA PRO A 219 -15.60 30.99 5.06
C PRO A 219 -17.04 31.11 4.56
N ARG A 220 -17.30 32.11 3.71
CA ARG A 220 -18.60 32.31 3.03
C ARG A 220 -18.94 31.04 2.23
N GLU A 221 -20.12 30.48 2.49
CA GLU A 221 -20.67 29.37 1.72
C GLU A 221 -20.76 29.76 0.23
N LEU A 222 -20.18 28.91 -0.62
CA LEU A 222 -20.34 29.01 -2.07
C LEU A 222 -21.79 28.70 -2.45
N PRO A 223 -22.41 29.49 -3.36
CA PRO A 223 -23.80 29.30 -3.75
C PRO A 223 -24.03 27.93 -4.40
N ARG A 224 -24.94 27.15 -3.80
CA ARG A 224 -25.29 25.75 -4.11
C ARG A 224 -25.99 25.52 -5.47
N ASN A 225 -25.98 26.51 -6.38
CA ASN A 225 -26.95 26.59 -7.49
C ASN A 225 -26.37 26.40 -8.90
N GLN A 226 -25.28 25.67 -9.08
CA GLN A 226 -24.72 25.37 -10.41
C GLN A 226 -24.54 23.87 -10.69
N ILE A 227 -25.59 23.08 -10.47
CA ILE A 227 -25.65 21.72 -11.02
C ILE A 227 -26.49 21.79 -12.31
N PRO A 228 -25.90 21.61 -13.50
CA PRO A 228 -26.65 21.49 -14.75
C PRO A 228 -27.54 20.25 -14.69
N ALA A 229 -28.85 20.43 -14.84
CA ALA A 229 -29.86 19.38 -14.72
C ALA A 229 -30.04 18.53 -16.00
N THR A 230 -28.98 18.28 -16.77
CA THR A 230 -29.10 17.50 -18.02
C THR A 230 -28.17 16.29 -17.97
N PRO A 231 -28.69 15.07 -17.74
CA PRO A 231 -27.89 13.86 -17.88
C PRO A 231 -27.44 13.72 -19.35
N PRO A 232 -26.19 13.31 -19.61
CA PRO A 232 -25.74 13.04 -20.96
C PRO A 232 -26.55 11.88 -21.55
N VAL A 233 -27.18 12.12 -22.70
CA VAL A 233 -27.82 11.07 -23.50
C VAL A 233 -26.72 10.12 -23.99
N LEU A 234 -26.70 8.90 -23.47
CA LEU A 234 -25.76 7.87 -23.93
C LEU A 234 -26.14 7.43 -25.35
N PRO A 235 -25.15 7.29 -26.26
CA PRO A 235 -25.41 6.73 -27.58
C PRO A 235 -25.86 5.26 -27.50
N PRO A 236 -26.67 4.79 -28.46
CA PRO A 236 -27.12 3.39 -28.49
C PRO A 236 -25.92 2.45 -28.59
N ILE A 237 -25.88 1.47 -27.68
CA ILE A 237 -24.85 0.42 -27.66
C ILE A 237 -25.05 -0.46 -28.90
N PRO A 238 -24.04 -0.62 -29.78
CA PRO A 238 -24.14 -1.54 -30.90
C PRO A 238 -24.28 -2.98 -30.37
N SER A 239 -25.36 -3.66 -30.79
CA SER A 239 -25.59 -5.06 -30.45
C SER A 239 -24.41 -5.91 -30.96
N ALA A 240 -23.76 -6.62 -30.04
CA ALA A 240 -22.69 -7.54 -30.40
C ALA A 240 -23.23 -8.64 -31.33
N PRO A 241 -22.47 -9.05 -32.37
CA PRO A 241 -22.87 -10.15 -33.23
C PRO A 241 -22.87 -11.48 -32.45
N PRO A 242 -23.75 -12.44 -32.81
CA PRO A 242 -23.81 -13.72 -32.14
C PRO A 242 -22.51 -14.50 -32.34
N THR A 243 -21.79 -14.78 -31.26
CA THR A 243 -20.62 -15.64 -31.26
C THR A 243 -21.07 -17.09 -31.39
N SER A 244 -21.04 -17.61 -32.61
CA SER A 244 -21.17 -19.05 -32.88
C SER A 244 -19.92 -19.76 -32.38
N ASN A 245 -19.97 -20.30 -31.16
CA ASN A 245 -18.93 -21.18 -30.65
C ASN A 245 -19.08 -22.57 -31.29
N PRO A 246 -18.06 -23.10 -32.01
CA PRO A 246 -18.08 -24.45 -32.51
C PRO A 246 -17.95 -25.45 -31.35
N ILE A 247 -18.82 -26.46 -31.36
CA ILE A 247 -18.81 -27.61 -30.44
C ILE A 247 -17.49 -28.38 -30.64
N PRO A 248 -16.71 -28.65 -29.58
CA PRO A 248 -15.53 -29.50 -29.71
C PRO A 248 -15.96 -30.96 -29.90
N THR A 249 -15.74 -31.48 -31.10
CA THR A 249 -15.88 -32.91 -31.42
C THR A 249 -14.75 -33.68 -30.75
N THR A 250 -15.05 -34.35 -29.63
CA THR A 250 -14.15 -35.30 -28.98
C THR A 250 -13.95 -36.53 -29.89
N PRO A 251 -12.71 -36.91 -30.25
CA PRO A 251 -12.47 -38.14 -31.01
C PRO A 251 -12.70 -39.38 -30.13
N PRO A 252 -13.19 -40.51 -30.71
CA PRO A 252 -13.43 -41.73 -29.96
C PRO A 252 -12.12 -42.37 -29.48
N VAL A 253 -12.10 -42.75 -28.20
CA VAL A 253 -11.04 -43.54 -27.56
C VAL A 253 -10.96 -44.90 -28.25
N ARG A 254 -9.80 -45.20 -28.82
CA ARG A 254 -9.53 -46.48 -29.48
C ARG A 254 -8.91 -47.42 -28.44
N ASP A 255 -9.75 -48.29 -27.86
CA ASP A 255 -9.31 -49.40 -27.02
C ASP A 255 -8.31 -50.27 -27.78
N SER A 256 -7.05 -50.22 -27.35
CA SER A 256 -6.00 -51.11 -27.84
C SER A 256 -5.91 -52.31 -26.92
N ILE A 257 -6.70 -53.33 -27.25
CA ILE A 257 -6.52 -54.70 -26.77
C ILE A 257 -5.34 -55.32 -27.55
N ARG A 258 -4.23 -55.58 -26.87
CA ARG A 258 -3.16 -56.54 -27.21
C ARG A 258 -2.45 -56.85 -25.88
N GLY A 259 -2.46 -58.06 -25.31
CA GLY A 259 -2.57 -59.38 -25.92
C GLY A 259 -1.18 -59.88 -26.32
N LEU A 260 -0.36 -60.31 -25.36
CA LEU A 260 0.86 -61.15 -25.48
C LEU A 260 1.04 -61.79 -24.08
N ARG A 261 0.62 -63.05 -23.89
CA ARG A 261 1.45 -64.28 -23.93
C ARG A 261 2.60 -64.28 -22.94
#